data_AF-A0A7C1T6Y2-F1
#
_entry.id   AF-A0A7C1T6Y2-F1
#
_cell.length_a   1.000
_cell.length_b   1.000
_cell.length_c   1.000
_cell.angle_alpha   90.00
_cell.angle_beta   90.00
_cell.angle_gamma   90.00
#
_symmetry.space_group_name_H-M   'P 1'
#
loop_
_entity.id
_entity.type
_entity.pdbx_description
1 polymer ?
#
loop_
_entity_poly.entity_id
_entity_poly.type
_entity_poly.pdbx_seq_one_letter_code
_entity_poly.pdbx_strand_id
1 'polypeptide(L)'
;MSDLLRARKALAAGRVKRVCVKCGGNKSAYVYAVLSADRKRYYVVIPGLYCSCPDFLFSVVLRGVKDRCYHMLAVDLALKESAELEELSWSREKFLEELLRSWDFSAR
;
A
#
# COMPACT_ATOMS: atom_id res chain seq x y z
N MET A 1 -0.17 -9.68 17.93
CA MET A 1 -1.17 -9.82 16.84
C MET A 1 -0.40 -10.11 15.56
N SER A 2 -0.68 -11.21 14.86
CA SER A 2 0.05 -11.60 13.66
C SER A 2 -0.19 -10.61 12.50
N ASP A 3 0.79 -10.48 11.59
CA ASP A 3 0.66 -9.60 10.42
C ASP A 3 -0.45 -10.08 9.46
N LEU A 4 -0.69 -11.39 9.40
CA LEU A 4 -1.81 -11.96 8.66
C LEU A 4 -3.18 -11.47 9.17
N LEU A 5 -3.36 -11.38 10.50
CA LEU A 5 -4.60 -10.86 11.08
C LEU A 5 -4.80 -9.38 10.76
N ARG A 6 -3.72 -8.59 10.78
CA ARG A 6 -3.75 -7.17 10.38
C ARG A 6 -4.09 -7.02 8.90
N ALA A 7 -3.53 -7.87 8.05
CA ALA A 7 -3.80 -7.91 6.62
C ALA A 7 -5.27 -8.25 6.33
N ARG A 8 -5.82 -9.31 6.95
CA ARG A 8 -7.26 -9.66 6.84
C ARG A 8 -8.16 -8.52 7.31
N LYS A 9 -7.83 -7.88 8.44
CA LYS A 9 -8.57 -6.69 8.92
C LYS A 9 -8.49 -5.52 7.94
N ALA A 10 -7.39 -5.35 7.21
CA ALA A 10 -7.25 -4.31 6.20
C ALA A 10 -8.15 -4.55 5.00
N LEU A 11 -8.16 -5.80 4.51
CA LEU A 11 -9.01 -6.20 3.40
C LEU A 11 -10.50 -6.09 3.76
N ALA A 12 -10.90 -6.67 4.90
CA ALA A 12 -12.29 -6.63 5.35
C ALA A 12 -12.81 -5.20 5.63
N ALA A 13 -11.94 -4.29 6.06
CA ALA A 13 -12.29 -2.88 6.28
C ALA A 13 -12.30 -2.04 4.99
N GLY A 14 -12.11 -2.67 3.81
CA GLY A 14 -12.05 -1.98 2.52
C GLY A 14 -10.90 -0.98 2.42
N ARG A 15 -9.78 -1.21 3.13
CA ARG A 15 -8.62 -0.30 3.12
C ARG A 15 -7.68 -0.55 1.95
N VAL A 16 -7.80 -1.69 1.28
CA VAL A 16 -7.02 -2.01 0.08
C VAL A 16 -7.71 -1.40 -1.13
N LYS A 17 -6.96 -0.65 -1.94
CA LYS A 17 -7.43 0.07 -3.12
C LYS A 17 -6.55 -0.29 -4.31
N ARG A 18 -7.17 -0.34 -5.49
CA ARG A 18 -6.45 -0.34 -6.76
C ARG A 18 -6.35 1.10 -7.23
N VAL A 19 -5.18 1.51 -7.69
CA VAL A 19 -4.93 2.90 -8.08
C VAL A 19 -4.46 2.93 -9.53
N CYS A 20 -5.19 3.67 -10.36
CA CYS A 20 -4.79 4.03 -11.72
C CYS A 20 -4.01 5.36 -11.65
N VAL A 21 -2.71 5.30 -11.92
CA VAL A 21 -1.83 6.48 -11.97
C VAL A 21 -1.72 6.94 -13.41
N LYS A 22 -2.14 8.18 -13.68
CA LYS A 22 -1.96 8.82 -14.97
C LYS A 22 -0.51 9.27 -15.13
N CYS A 23 0.23 8.58 -16.00
CA CYS A 23 1.54 9.00 -16.46
C CYS A 23 1.35 9.92 -17.67
N GLY A 24 2.16 10.97 -17.82
CA GLY A 24 1.97 11.97 -18.89
C GLY A 24 1.72 11.34 -20.27
N GLY A 25 0.77 11.92 -21.03
CA GLY A 25 0.24 11.36 -22.28
C GLY A 25 -0.89 10.34 -22.04
N ASN A 26 -1.03 9.34 -22.94
CA ASN A 26 -2.05 8.28 -22.88
C ASN A 26 -1.59 7.05 -22.06
N LYS A 27 -0.58 7.18 -21.19
CA LYS A 27 -0.04 6.05 -20.42
C LYS A 27 -0.64 6.04 -19.02
N SER A 28 -1.23 4.93 -18.61
CA SER A 28 -1.64 4.70 -17.22
C SER A 28 -0.90 3.49 -16.64
N ALA A 29 -0.63 3.53 -15.35
CA ALA A 29 -0.06 2.42 -14.59
C ALA A 29 -0.97 2.05 -13.43
N TYR A 30 -1.11 0.76 -13.15
CA TYR A 30 -1.86 0.29 -12.00
C TYR A 30 -0.92 -0.06 -10.85
N VAL A 31 -1.21 0.49 -9.68
CA VAL A 31 -0.55 0.15 -8.41
C VAL A 31 -1.62 -0.13 -7.35
N TYR A 32 -1.20 -0.57 -6.18
CA TYR A 32 -2.10 -0.75 -5.04
C TYR A 32 -1.79 0.28 -3.97
N ALA A 33 -2.80 0.63 -3.19
CA ALA A 33 -2.63 1.46 -2.01
C ALA A 33 -3.39 0.85 -0.84
N VAL A 34 -2.78 0.86 0.34
CA VAL A 34 -3.44 0.42 1.57
C VAL A 34 -3.57 1.61 2.50
N LEU A 35 -4.80 1.98 2.82
CA LEU A 35 -5.11 3.06 3.75
C LEU A 35 -4.67 2.66 5.17
N SER A 36 -4.01 3.57 5.87
CA SER A 36 -3.59 3.39 7.26
C SER A 36 -4.78 3.12 8.20
N ALA A 37 -4.50 2.53 9.37
CA ALA A 37 -5.54 2.22 10.34
C ALA A 37 -6.30 3.46 10.85
N ASP A 38 -5.62 4.59 10.98
CA ASP A 38 -6.19 5.90 11.32
C ASP A 38 -6.83 6.63 10.13
N ARG A 39 -6.80 6.03 8.93
CA ARG A 39 -7.35 6.56 7.68
C ARG A 39 -6.77 7.92 7.24
N LYS A 40 -5.57 8.26 7.69
CA LYS A 40 -4.92 9.55 7.38
C LYS A 40 -3.95 9.53 6.21
N ARG A 41 -3.47 8.36 5.78
CA ARG A 41 -2.45 8.23 4.72
C ARG A 41 -2.57 6.93 3.95
N TYR A 42 -2.18 6.95 2.69
CA TYR A 42 -2.04 5.74 1.89
C TYR A 42 -0.60 5.22 1.93
N TYR A 43 -0.45 3.91 2.02
CA TYR A 43 0.81 3.24 1.73
C TYR A 43 0.75 2.64 0.33
N VAL A 44 1.62 3.12 -0.56
CA VAL A 44 1.74 2.59 -1.93
C VAL A 44 2.35 1.20 -1.85
N VAL A 45 1.77 0.25 -2.58
CA VAL A 45 2.20 -1.15 -2.65
C VAL A 45 2.36 -1.56 -4.10
N ILE A 46 3.53 -2.11 -4.43
CA ILE A 46 3.80 -2.84 -5.67
C ILE A 46 3.88 -4.33 -5.29
N PRO A 47 2.95 -5.18 -5.75
CA PRO A 47 2.87 -6.57 -5.35
C PRO A 47 4.22 -7.30 -5.53
N GLY A 48 4.63 -8.03 -4.51
CA GLY A 48 5.90 -8.78 -4.52
C GLY A 48 7.19 -7.95 -4.51
N LEU A 49 7.12 -6.62 -4.60
CA LEU A 49 8.31 -5.77 -4.78
C LEU A 49 8.50 -4.72 -3.68
N TYR A 50 7.45 -3.96 -3.34
CA TYR A 50 7.64 -2.74 -2.55
C TYR A 50 6.41 -2.37 -1.73
N CYS A 51 6.64 -1.77 -0.55
CA CYS A 51 5.64 -1.00 0.17
C CYS A 51 6.28 0.26 0.76
N SER A 52 5.57 1.40 0.70
CA SER A 52 6.08 2.66 1.24
C SER A 52 6.05 2.76 2.76
N CYS A 53 5.54 1.75 3.48
CA CYS A 53 5.48 1.83 4.94
C CYS A 53 6.86 1.67 5.61
N PRO A 54 7.07 2.29 6.79
CA PRO A 54 8.32 2.11 7.54
C PRO A 54 8.64 0.66 7.90
N ASP A 55 7.63 -0.17 8.18
CA ASP A 55 7.83 -1.60 8.51
C ASP A 55 8.46 -2.38 7.36
N PHE A 56 8.17 -2.03 6.10
CA PHE A 56 8.82 -2.63 4.95
C PHE A 56 10.32 -2.30 4.94
N LEU A 57 10.69 -1.02 5.04
CA LEU A 57 12.11 -0.64 5.05
C LEU A 57 12.85 -1.30 6.22
N PHE A 58 12.33 -1.14 7.45
CA PHE A 58 13.08 -1.57 8.62
C PHE A 58 13.04 -3.08 8.84
N SER A 59 11.90 -3.74 8.66
CA SER A 59 11.74 -5.16 9.00
C SER A 59 12.07 -6.08 7.83
N VAL A 60 11.72 -5.69 6.61
CA VAL A 60 11.95 -6.50 5.39
C VAL A 60 13.31 -6.19 4.79
N VAL A 61 13.59 -4.94 4.46
CA VAL A 61 14.81 -4.58 3.70
C VAL A 61 16.06 -4.55 4.60
N LEU A 62 16.02 -3.79 5.70
CA LEU A 62 17.22 -3.53 6.51
C LEU A 62 17.54 -4.67 7.48
N ARG A 63 16.52 -5.22 8.16
CA ARG A 63 16.72 -6.30 9.15
C ARG A 63 16.56 -7.71 8.58
N GLY A 64 15.82 -7.89 7.49
CA GLY A 64 15.56 -9.22 6.92
C GLY A 64 14.83 -10.17 7.88
N VAL A 65 14.09 -9.66 8.87
CA VAL A 65 13.41 -10.49 9.88
C VAL A 65 12.02 -10.95 9.43
N LYS A 66 11.55 -10.44 8.28
CA LYS A 66 10.28 -10.79 7.65
C LYS A 66 10.44 -10.67 6.14
N ASP A 67 9.71 -11.49 5.39
CA ASP A 67 9.70 -11.38 3.93
C ASP A 67 8.81 -10.25 3.41
N ARG A 68 7.76 -9.89 4.18
CA ARG A 68 6.71 -8.93 3.76
C ARG A 68 6.14 -8.17 4.94
N CYS A 69 5.76 -6.92 4.73
CA CYS A 69 4.94 -6.17 5.68
C CYS A 69 3.46 -6.54 5.54
N TYR A 70 2.65 -6.22 6.54
CA TYR A 70 1.23 -6.60 6.51
C TYR A 70 0.43 -5.94 5.37
N HIS A 71 0.88 -4.79 4.84
CA HIS A 71 0.23 -4.14 3.69
C HIS A 71 0.42 -4.95 2.40
N MET A 72 1.62 -5.50 2.18
CA MET A 72 1.88 -6.41 1.06
C MET A 72 1.02 -7.67 1.21
N LEU A 73 0.97 -8.24 2.42
CA LEU A 73 0.09 -9.38 2.70
C LEU A 73 -1.39 -9.07 2.44
N ALA A 74 -1.85 -7.84 2.71
CA ALA A 74 -3.24 -7.44 2.44
C ALA A 74 -3.53 -7.39 0.93
N VAL A 75 -2.58 -6.89 0.13
CA VAL A 75 -2.69 -6.89 -1.34
C VAL A 75 -2.61 -8.30 -1.89
N ASP A 76 -1.69 -9.13 -1.40
CA ASP A 76 -1.57 -10.53 -1.80
C ASP A 76 -2.88 -11.30 -1.54
N LEU A 77 -3.50 -11.09 -0.38
CA LEU A 77 -4.80 -11.66 -0.06
C LEU A 77 -5.89 -11.16 -1.02
N ALA A 78 -5.96 -9.86 -1.27
CA ALA A 78 -6.94 -9.29 -2.20
C ALA A 78 -6.83 -9.89 -3.61
N LEU A 79 -5.60 -10.06 -4.10
CA LEU A 79 -5.31 -10.67 -5.39
C LEU A 79 -5.69 -12.16 -5.41
N LYS A 80 -5.27 -12.90 -4.39
CA LYS A 80 -5.53 -14.33 -4.27
C LYS A 80 -7.03 -14.64 -4.17
N GLU A 81 -7.77 -13.81 -3.44
CA GLU A 81 -9.21 -13.95 -3.23
C GLU A 81 -10.03 -13.29 -4.36
N SER A 82 -9.39 -12.66 -5.35
CA SER A 82 -10.05 -11.88 -6.42
C SER A 82 -11.08 -10.90 -5.88
N ALA A 83 -10.73 -10.23 -4.78
CA ALA A 83 -11.61 -9.30 -4.10
C ALA A 83 -11.91 -8.08 -4.97
N GLU A 84 -13.16 -7.61 -4.95
CA GLU A 84 -13.51 -6.35 -5.57
C GLU A 84 -12.91 -5.19 -4.78
N LEU A 85 -12.02 -4.44 -5.43
CA LEU A 85 -11.33 -3.30 -4.84
C LEU A 85 -11.88 -2.00 -5.44
N GLU A 86 -12.12 -1.02 -4.59
CA GLU A 86 -12.40 0.34 -5.05
C GLU A 86 -11.19 0.87 -5.85
N GLU A 87 -11.49 1.40 -7.04
CA GLU A 87 -10.49 1.98 -7.93
C GLU A 87 -10.38 3.49 -7.72
N LEU A 88 -9.17 3.96 -7.49
CA LEU A 88 -8.83 5.38 -7.37
C LEU A 88 -8.07 5.84 -8.61
N SER A 89 -8.37 7.05 -9.09
CA SER A 89 -7.59 7.71 -10.14
C SER A 89 -6.68 8.77 -9.53
N TRP A 90 -5.36 8.60 -9.63
CA TRP A 90 -4.37 9.57 -9.17
C TRP A 90 -3.59 10.18 -10.33
N SER A 91 -3.24 11.46 -10.21
CA SER A 91 -2.22 12.07 -11.07
C SER A 91 -0.83 11.59 -10.63
N ARG A 92 0.18 11.81 -11.48
CA ARG A 92 1.57 11.55 -11.13
C ARG A 92 1.98 12.30 -9.85
N GLU A 93 1.56 13.54 -9.71
CA GLU A 93 1.90 14.41 -8.58
C GLU A 93 1.31 13.86 -7.28
N LYS A 94 0.02 13.48 -7.31
CA LYS A 94 -0.63 12.85 -6.15
C LYS A 94 0.01 11.52 -5.76
N PHE A 95 0.39 10.71 -6.74
CA PHE A 95 1.12 9.47 -6.48
C PHE A 95 2.45 9.74 -5.77
N LEU A 96 3.22 10.73 -6.23
CA LEU A 96 4.48 11.12 -5.59
C LEU A 96 4.26 11.68 -4.19
N GLU A 97 3.21 12.48 -3.98
CA GLU A 97 2.84 13.00 -2.66
C GLU A 97 2.56 11.86 -1.67
N GLU A 98 1.68 10.91 -2.02
CA GLU A 98 1.34 9.78 -1.14
C GLU A 98 2.55 8.86 -0.91
N LEU A 99 3.42 8.69 -1.92
CA LEU A 99 4.65 7.93 -1.77
C LEU A 99 5.58 8.57 -0.73
N LEU A 100 5.77 9.90 -0.79
CA LEU A 100 6.67 10.65 0.10
C LEU A 100 6.06 10.88 1.51
N ARG A 101 4.74 11.04 1.60
CA ARG A 101 4.01 11.29 2.85
C ARG A 101 4.16 10.17 3.87
N SER A 102 4.53 8.97 3.43
CA SER A 102 4.83 7.85 4.31
C SER A 102 6.03 8.10 5.26
N TRP A 103 6.86 9.11 4.96
CA TRP A 103 8.08 9.48 5.70
C TRP A 103 8.00 10.85 6.39
N ASP A 104 6.84 11.49 6.40
CA ASP A 104 6.64 12.71 7.15
C ASP A 104 6.50 12.39 8.65
N PHE A 105 7.63 12.48 9.37
CA PHE A 105 7.72 12.28 10.81
C PHE A 105 7.29 13.51 11.63
N SER A 106 6.97 14.64 10.97
CA SER A 106 6.64 15.90 11.65
C SER A 106 5.21 15.94 12.20
N ALA A 107 4.33 15.01 11.79
CA ALA A 107 2.97 14.87 12.29
C ALA A 107 2.86 13.97 13.55
N ARG A 108 3.83 14.08 14.48
CA ARG A 108 3.76 13.48 15.82
C ARG A 108 3.43 14.52 16.87
#